data_AF-A0A918ZJ63-F1
#
_entry.id   AF-A0A918ZJ63-F1
#
_cell.length_a   1.000
_cell.length_b   1.000
_cell.length_c   1.000
_cell.angle_alpha   90.00
_cell.angle_beta   90.00
_cell.angle_gamma   90.00
#
_symmetry.space_group_name_H-M   'P 1'
#
loop_
_entity.id
_entity.type
_entity.pdbx_description
1 polymer ?
#
loop_
_entity_poly.entity_id
_entity_poly.type
_entity_poly.pdbx_seq_one_letter_code
_entity_poly.pdbx_strand_id
1 'polypeptide(L)'
;MDAELFPRSRTEIAPGAVHVPDWLDGARQRELLAACREWARPPAGLRTVRTPGGGTMTARQVCLGQHWYPYAYARTVVDGDGAPVKPFPDWLGELGRRAVTDALGPAPATGAAYDIALINFYDADARMGMHRDSDEKSGAPVVSLSLGDTCVFRFGNTETRARPYTDVELRSGDLFVFGGPSRLAYHGVPRVHPGTAPPELGLTGRLNITLRVSGL
;
A
#
# COMPACT_ATOMS: atom_id res chain seq x y z
N MET A 1 -6.12 -24.25 2.91
CA MET A 1 -4.67 -24.31 2.63
C MET A 1 -4.52 -24.97 1.28
N ASP A 2 -4.77 -24.22 0.21
CA ASP A 2 -4.48 -24.71 -1.14
C ASP A 2 -2.98 -24.59 -1.32
N ALA A 3 -2.27 -25.68 -1.00
CA ALA A 3 -0.85 -25.77 -1.26
C ALA A 3 -0.68 -25.88 -2.78
N GLU A 4 -0.40 -24.74 -3.42
CA GLU A 4 0.04 -24.73 -4.82
C GLU A 4 1.20 -25.72 -5.00
N LEU A 5 1.22 -26.43 -6.14
CA LEU A 5 2.24 -27.43 -6.46
C LEU A 5 3.67 -26.87 -6.41
N PHE A 6 3.81 -25.55 -6.62
CA PHE A 6 5.07 -24.83 -6.56
C PHE A 6 4.94 -23.62 -5.64
N PRO A 7 5.93 -23.35 -4.78
CA PRO A 7 5.92 -22.16 -3.93
C PRO A 7 6.07 -20.90 -4.78
N ARG A 8 5.34 -19.85 -4.41
CA ARG A 8 5.49 -18.52 -5.00
C ARG A 8 6.82 -17.92 -4.51
N SER A 9 7.71 -17.57 -5.43
CA SER A 9 9.06 -17.08 -5.09
C SER A 9 9.18 -15.56 -5.19
N ARG A 10 10.09 -14.98 -4.41
CA ARG A 10 10.55 -13.59 -4.58
C ARG A 10 10.91 -13.34 -6.04
N THR A 11 10.32 -12.31 -6.64
CA THR A 11 10.49 -12.00 -8.06
C THR A 11 10.77 -10.52 -8.25
N GLU A 12 11.83 -10.20 -9.00
CA GLU A 12 12.08 -8.84 -9.48
C GLU A 12 11.23 -8.59 -10.73
N ILE A 13 10.30 -7.64 -10.63
CA ILE A 13 9.31 -7.32 -11.67
C ILE A 13 9.88 -6.31 -12.66
N ALA A 14 10.69 -5.37 -12.15
CA ALA A 14 11.45 -4.38 -12.90
C ALA A 14 12.64 -3.93 -12.03
N PRO A 15 13.67 -3.27 -12.57
CA PRO A 15 14.78 -2.77 -11.78
C PRO A 15 14.31 -1.94 -10.57
N GLY A 16 14.60 -2.43 -9.37
CA GLY A 16 14.19 -1.79 -8.12
C GLY A 16 12.71 -1.99 -7.73
N ALA A 17 11.99 -2.92 -8.36
CA ALA A 17 10.62 -3.30 -8.03
C ALA A 17 10.50 -4.82 -7.80
N VAL A 18 10.18 -5.24 -6.59
CA VAL A 18 10.23 -6.64 -6.15
C VAL A 18 8.93 -7.05 -5.47
N HIS A 19 8.39 -8.20 -5.87
CA HIS A 19 7.31 -8.91 -5.20
C HIS A 19 7.89 -10.01 -4.32
N VAL A 20 7.45 -10.06 -3.07
CA VAL A 20 7.79 -11.10 -2.09
C VAL A 20 6.48 -11.74 -1.61
N PRO A 21 6.10 -12.89 -2.17
CA PRO A 21 4.91 -13.62 -1.74
C PRO A 21 5.01 -14.06 -0.28
N ASP A 22 3.86 -14.14 0.41
CA ASP A 22 3.73 -14.74 1.74
C ASP A 22 4.69 -14.15 2.80
N TRP A 23 5.06 -12.87 2.65
CA TRP A 23 6.03 -12.20 3.52
C TRP A 23 5.49 -11.94 4.93
N LEU A 24 4.18 -11.65 5.05
CA LEU A 24 3.50 -11.57 6.34
C LEU A 24 2.92 -12.94 6.70
N ASP A 25 3.39 -13.50 7.82
CA ASP A 25 2.73 -14.66 8.42
C ASP A 25 1.31 -14.32 8.90
N GLY A 26 0.50 -15.34 9.16
CA GLY A 26 -0.89 -15.16 9.57
C GLY A 26 -1.07 -14.40 10.89
N ALA A 27 -0.09 -14.45 11.80
CA ALA A 27 -0.16 -13.68 13.05
C ALA A 27 0.03 -12.19 12.78
N ARG A 28 1.02 -11.84 11.95
CA ARG A 28 1.30 -10.47 11.54
C ARG A 28 0.18 -9.86 10.70
N GLN A 29 -0.44 -10.66 9.83
CA GLN A 29 -1.62 -10.23 9.09
C GLN A 29 -2.79 -9.86 10.03
N ARG A 30 -3.05 -10.68 11.06
CA ARG A 30 -4.10 -10.39 12.07
C ARG A 30 -3.78 -9.17 12.91
N GLU A 31 -2.53 -8.99 13.32
CA GLU A 31 -2.07 -7.82 14.07
C GLU A 31 -2.26 -6.53 13.26
N LEU A 32 -1.81 -6.53 12.00
CA LEU A 32 -2.00 -5.40 11.08
C LEU A 32 -3.47 -5.09 10.83
N LEU A 33 -4.31 -6.12 10.63
CA LEU A 33 -5.75 -5.94 10.45
C LEU A 33 -6.41 -5.33 11.70
N ALA A 34 -6.04 -5.80 12.89
CA ALA A 34 -6.56 -5.24 14.15
C ALA A 34 -6.17 -3.76 14.28
N ALA A 35 -4.91 -3.41 14.00
CA ALA A 35 -4.46 -2.03 13.99
C ALA A 35 -5.23 -1.18 12.96
N CYS A 36 -5.44 -1.70 11.73
CA CYS A 36 -6.23 -1.02 10.70
C CYS A 36 -7.68 -0.78 11.12
N ARG A 37 -8.31 -1.71 11.85
CA ARG A 37 -9.66 -1.53 12.39
C ARG A 37 -9.71 -0.41 13.42
N GLU A 38 -8.72 -0.31 14.29
CA GLU A 38 -8.61 0.79 15.25
C GLU A 38 -8.36 2.12 14.53
N TRP A 39 -7.47 2.15 13.53
CA TRP A 39 -7.21 3.34 12.73
C TRP A 39 -8.39 3.74 11.82
N ALA A 40 -9.31 2.84 11.51
CA ALA A 40 -10.51 3.18 10.75
C ALA A 40 -11.55 3.95 11.58
N ARG A 41 -11.47 3.91 12.92
CA ARG A 41 -12.43 4.58 13.80
C ARG A 41 -12.21 6.10 13.85
N PRO A 42 -13.29 6.91 13.90
CA PRO A 42 -13.19 8.34 14.19
C PRO A 42 -12.52 8.62 15.55
N PRO A 43 -11.89 9.79 15.72
CA PRO A 43 -11.65 10.83 14.70
C PRO A 43 -10.51 10.45 13.74
N ALA A 44 -10.40 11.14 12.61
CA ALA A 44 -9.42 10.89 11.54
C ALA A 44 -9.44 9.44 11.02
N GLY A 45 -10.65 8.87 10.92
CA GLY A 45 -10.90 7.49 10.53
C GLY A 45 -11.01 7.28 9.02
N LEU A 46 -11.63 6.17 8.64
CA LEU A 46 -11.82 5.78 7.24
C LEU A 46 -12.71 6.80 6.51
N ARG A 47 -12.21 7.34 5.39
CA ARG A 47 -12.95 8.30 4.56
C ARG A 47 -12.98 7.89 3.09
N THR A 48 -13.90 8.50 2.36
CA THR A 48 -13.93 8.42 0.89
C THR A 48 -13.24 9.66 0.32
N VAL A 49 -12.26 9.48 -0.57
CA VAL A 49 -11.52 10.59 -1.16
C VAL A 49 -12.28 11.16 -2.37
N ARG A 50 -12.46 12.48 -2.37
CA ARG A 50 -13.00 13.22 -3.52
C ARG A 50 -11.85 13.75 -4.36
N THR A 51 -11.92 13.54 -5.67
CA THR A 51 -10.88 14.01 -6.60
C THR A 51 -11.23 15.43 -7.10
N PRO A 52 -10.23 16.24 -7.48
CA PRO A 52 -10.46 17.62 -7.94
C PRO A 52 -11.35 17.72 -9.19
N GLY A 53 -11.41 16.67 -10.00
CA GLY A 53 -12.29 16.58 -11.17
C GLY A 53 -13.76 16.23 -10.86
N GLY A 54 -14.17 16.25 -9.58
CA GLY A 54 -15.53 15.90 -9.15
C GLY A 54 -15.78 14.38 -9.04
N GLY A 55 -14.77 13.56 -9.27
CA GLY A 55 -14.84 12.12 -9.09
C GLY A 55 -14.71 11.70 -7.63
N THR A 56 -15.08 10.47 -7.34
CA THR A 56 -14.89 9.86 -6.02
C THR A 56 -14.08 8.59 -6.16
N MET A 57 -13.03 8.43 -5.36
CA MET A 57 -12.29 7.18 -5.31
C MET A 57 -13.18 6.10 -4.74
N THR A 58 -13.26 4.95 -5.42
CA THR A 58 -14.02 3.80 -4.94
C THR A 58 -13.34 3.14 -3.73
N ALA A 59 -12.00 3.20 -3.70
CA ALA A 59 -11.25 2.85 -2.50
C ALA A 59 -11.45 3.92 -1.41
N ARG A 60 -11.68 3.44 -0.19
CA ARG A 60 -11.71 4.28 1.02
C ARG A 60 -10.34 4.29 1.67
N GLN A 61 -9.98 5.35 2.39
CA GLN A 61 -8.61 5.52 2.87
C GLN A 61 -8.52 6.04 4.31
N VAL A 62 -7.54 5.54 5.05
CA VAL A 62 -7.03 6.10 6.31
C VAL A 62 -5.58 6.54 6.09
N CYS A 63 -5.17 7.63 6.74
CA CYS A 63 -3.79 8.13 6.71
C CYS A 63 -3.19 8.11 8.11
N LEU A 64 -1.92 7.72 8.24
CA LEU A 64 -1.13 7.84 9.46
C LEU A 64 0.09 8.74 9.21
N GLY A 65 0.48 9.51 10.22
CA GLY A 65 1.64 10.40 10.23
C GLY A 65 1.43 11.69 9.46
N GLN A 66 1.10 11.60 8.18
CA GLN A 66 0.67 12.72 7.35
C GLN A 66 -0.64 12.37 6.65
N HIS A 67 -1.54 13.35 6.56
CA HIS A 67 -2.80 13.21 5.86
C HIS A 67 -2.61 13.50 4.39
N TRP A 68 -2.69 12.48 3.54
CA TRP A 68 -2.69 12.69 2.10
C TRP A 68 -4.06 13.19 1.64
N TYR A 69 -4.04 14.23 0.82
CA TYR A 69 -5.19 14.66 0.01
C TYR A 69 -4.65 14.97 -1.39
N PRO A 70 -5.50 15.13 -2.42
CA PRO A 70 -5.01 15.29 -3.78
C PRO A 70 -3.89 16.33 -3.91
N TYR A 71 -2.70 15.84 -4.28
CA TYR A 71 -1.47 16.60 -4.57
C TYR A 71 -0.69 17.14 -3.36
N ALA A 72 -1.05 16.78 -2.12
CA ALA A 72 -0.38 17.33 -0.95
C ALA A 72 -0.59 16.51 0.34
N TYR A 73 0.19 16.89 1.36
CA TYR A 73 0.12 16.35 2.71
C TYR A 73 -0.25 17.44 3.72
N ALA A 74 -1.06 17.09 4.71
CA ALA A 74 -1.44 17.96 5.82
C ALA A 74 -1.30 17.25 7.18
N ARG A 75 -1.30 18.02 8.27
CA ARG A 75 -1.30 17.50 9.65
C ARG A 75 -2.70 17.19 10.17
N THR A 76 -3.73 17.57 9.42
CA THR A 76 -5.15 17.37 9.75
C THR A 76 -5.89 16.79 8.56
N VAL A 77 -7.04 16.17 8.82
CA VAL A 77 -7.94 15.61 7.81
C VAL A 77 -8.74 16.73 7.15
N VAL A 78 -8.04 17.53 6.32
CA VAL A 78 -8.54 18.77 5.70
C VAL A 78 -9.74 18.57 4.77
N ASP A 79 -9.91 17.35 4.26
CA ASP A 79 -11.02 16.94 3.38
C ASP A 79 -12.02 15.99 4.09
N GLY A 80 -12.05 16.00 5.43
CA GLY A 80 -12.90 15.16 6.26
C GLY A 80 -13.37 15.85 7.55
N ASP A 81 -13.08 15.25 8.70
CA ASP A 81 -13.55 15.71 10.01
C ASP A 81 -12.69 16.81 10.65
N GLY A 82 -11.62 17.24 9.97
CA GLY A 82 -10.71 18.30 10.43
C GLY A 82 -9.82 17.91 11.61
N ALA A 83 -9.91 16.69 12.13
CA ALA A 83 -9.11 16.24 13.25
C ALA A 83 -7.62 16.09 12.86
N PRO A 84 -6.69 16.12 13.84
CA PRO A 84 -5.31 15.73 13.60
C PRO A 84 -5.21 14.33 12.99
N VAL A 85 -4.31 14.16 12.02
CA VAL A 85 -4.03 12.83 11.46
C VAL A 85 -3.54 11.89 12.55
N LYS A 86 -3.88 10.60 12.44
CA LYS A 86 -3.43 9.60 13.40
C LYS A 86 -1.89 9.51 13.40
N PRO A 87 -1.25 9.27 14.56
CA PRO A 87 0.21 9.17 14.62
C PRO A 87 0.70 7.98 13.80
N PHE A 88 1.91 8.11 13.25
CA PHE A 88 2.62 7.00 12.62
C PHE A 88 3.30 6.16 13.70
N PRO A 89 3.02 4.85 13.83
CA PRO A 89 3.66 4.02 14.84
C PRO A 89 5.09 3.62 14.49
N ASP A 90 6.01 3.68 15.44
CA ASP A 90 7.43 3.30 15.24
C ASP A 90 7.61 1.87 14.73
N TRP A 91 6.81 0.92 15.25
CA TRP A 91 6.86 -0.47 14.83
C TRP A 91 6.48 -0.66 13.36
N LEU A 92 5.64 0.22 12.82
CA LEU A 92 5.26 0.20 11.41
C LEU A 92 6.42 0.73 10.55
N GLY A 93 7.18 1.70 11.05
CA GLY A 93 8.40 2.19 10.41
C GLY A 93 9.51 1.14 10.37
N GLU A 94 9.70 0.40 11.46
CA GLU A 94 10.60 -0.77 11.49
C GLU A 94 10.13 -1.84 10.48
N LEU A 95 8.83 -2.13 10.42
CA LEU A 95 8.28 -3.06 9.44
C LEU A 95 8.59 -2.62 8.00
N GLY A 96 8.47 -1.32 7.70
CA GLY A 96 8.83 -0.74 6.40
C GLY A 96 10.32 -0.91 6.07
N ARG A 97 11.22 -0.61 7.02
CA ARG A 97 12.67 -0.81 6.82
C ARG A 97 13.04 -2.28 6.59
N ARG A 98 12.42 -3.20 7.34
CA ARG A 98 12.58 -4.64 7.13
C ARG A 98 12.10 -5.07 5.74
N ALA A 99 10.92 -4.61 5.32
CA ALA A 99 10.37 -4.91 4.01
C ALA A 99 11.31 -4.47 2.87
N VAL A 100 11.90 -3.26 2.96
CA VAL A 100 12.90 -2.81 1.98
C VAL A 100 14.15 -3.68 2.02
N THR A 101 14.63 -4.02 3.22
CA THR A 101 15.83 -4.86 3.37
C THR A 101 15.64 -6.22 2.72
N ASP A 102 14.50 -6.87 2.96
CA ASP A 102 14.20 -8.20 2.42
C ASP A 102 13.95 -8.17 0.91
N ALA A 103 13.37 -7.08 0.38
CA ALA A 103 13.04 -6.95 -1.03
C ALA A 103 14.22 -6.45 -1.89
N LEU A 104 14.91 -5.39 -1.46
CA LEU A 104 15.90 -4.63 -2.23
C LEU A 104 17.31 -4.64 -1.62
N GLY A 105 17.50 -5.28 -0.46
CA GLY A 105 18.76 -5.27 0.28
C GLY A 105 18.89 -4.10 1.27
N PRO A 106 19.97 -4.07 2.08
CA PRO A 106 20.10 -3.13 3.19
C PRO A 106 20.41 -1.68 2.77
N ALA A 107 21.06 -1.48 1.62
CA ALA A 107 21.46 -0.14 1.18
C ALA A 107 20.26 0.80 0.93
N PRO A 108 19.20 0.41 0.20
CA PRO A 108 18.00 1.25 0.04
C PRO A 108 17.19 1.45 1.32
N ALA A 109 17.37 0.59 2.33
CA ALA A 109 16.69 0.71 3.63
C ALA A 109 17.39 1.71 4.57
N THR A 110 18.66 2.06 4.27
CA THR A 110 19.48 2.90 5.14
C THR A 110 18.94 4.34 5.11
N GLY A 111 18.61 4.89 6.28
CA GLY A 111 18.06 6.24 6.40
C GLY A 111 16.60 6.39 5.97
N ALA A 112 15.92 5.30 5.57
CA ALA A 112 14.49 5.34 5.25
C ALA A 112 13.66 5.44 6.55
N ALA A 113 13.39 6.68 6.97
CA ALA A 113 12.54 7.00 8.12
C ALA A 113 11.07 7.08 7.68
N TYR A 114 10.43 5.92 7.53
CA TYR A 114 8.99 5.85 7.19
C TYR A 114 8.15 6.62 8.21
N ASP A 115 7.32 7.51 7.70
CA ASP A 115 6.51 8.45 8.49
C ASP A 115 5.11 8.68 7.90
N ILE A 116 4.78 8.00 6.79
CA ILE A 116 3.48 8.03 6.15
C ILE A 116 2.99 6.60 5.96
N ALA A 117 1.74 6.33 6.35
CA ALA A 117 1.02 5.14 5.92
C ALA A 117 -0.31 5.54 5.28
N LEU A 118 -0.53 5.11 4.03
CA LEU A 118 -1.83 5.18 3.37
C LEU A 118 -2.46 3.79 3.37
N ILE A 119 -3.57 3.66 4.09
CA ILE A 119 -4.30 2.40 4.19
C ILE A 119 -5.52 2.50 3.28
N ASN A 120 -5.50 1.77 2.17
CA ASN A 120 -6.57 1.74 1.18
C ASN A 120 -7.43 0.49 1.38
N PHE A 121 -8.74 0.68 1.56
CA PHE A 121 -9.75 -0.37 1.58
C PHE A 121 -10.48 -0.43 0.24
N TYR A 122 -10.53 -1.63 -0.34
CA TYR A 122 -11.23 -1.94 -1.58
C TYR A 122 -12.34 -2.95 -1.29
N ASP A 123 -13.57 -2.62 -1.66
CA ASP A 123 -14.61 -3.62 -1.83
C ASP A 123 -14.45 -4.39 -3.16
N ALA A 124 -15.41 -5.24 -3.50
CA ALA A 124 -15.35 -6.09 -4.69
C ALA A 124 -15.28 -5.30 -6.02
N ASP A 125 -15.88 -4.11 -6.08
CA ASP A 125 -15.99 -3.30 -7.29
C ASP A 125 -14.97 -2.14 -7.33
N ALA A 126 -14.26 -1.93 -6.22
CA ALA A 126 -13.28 -0.89 -6.08
C ALA A 126 -12.06 -1.13 -6.98
N ARG A 127 -11.59 -0.03 -7.57
CA ARG A 127 -10.47 0.00 -8.52
C ARG A 127 -9.68 1.27 -8.36
N MET A 128 -8.40 1.21 -8.72
CA MET A 128 -7.50 2.35 -8.70
C MET A 128 -6.77 2.44 -10.03
N GLY A 129 -7.00 3.54 -10.75
CA GLY A 129 -6.35 3.79 -12.04
C GLY A 129 -4.84 3.97 -11.91
N MET A 130 -4.17 4.01 -13.06
CA MET A 130 -2.72 4.22 -13.12
C MET A 130 -2.37 5.61 -12.54
N HIS A 131 -1.63 5.60 -11.43
CA HIS A 131 -1.14 6.76 -10.71
C HIS A 131 0.31 6.52 -10.28
N ARG A 132 0.97 7.55 -9.76
CA ARG A 132 2.30 7.44 -9.17
C ARG A 132 2.34 8.19 -7.86
N ASP A 133 3.25 7.78 -7.00
CA ASP A 133 3.45 8.36 -5.68
C ASP A 133 4.53 9.43 -5.77
N SER A 134 4.13 10.67 -6.06
CA SER A 134 5.05 11.78 -6.36
C SER A 134 4.92 12.98 -5.41
N ASP A 135 4.07 12.87 -4.38
CA ASP A 135 3.81 13.98 -3.47
C ASP A 135 4.84 14.05 -2.33
N GLU A 136 5.71 13.05 -2.21
CA GLU A 136 6.83 13.02 -1.25
C GLU A 136 8.08 13.71 -1.82
N LYS A 137 8.89 14.33 -0.94
CA LYS A 137 10.22 14.85 -1.29
C LYS A 137 11.30 13.77 -1.29
N SER A 138 11.09 12.67 -0.56
CA SER A 138 12.05 11.59 -0.43
C SER A 138 12.04 10.62 -1.61
N GLY A 139 13.23 10.21 -2.04
CA GLY A 139 13.44 9.12 -3.00
C GLY A 139 13.41 7.71 -2.40
N ALA A 140 13.13 7.57 -1.09
CA ALA A 140 13.10 6.27 -0.43
C ALA A 140 12.04 5.33 -1.03
N PRO A 141 12.25 4.00 -1.03
CA PRO A 141 11.30 3.05 -1.63
C PRO A 141 9.89 3.14 -1.04
N VAL A 142 8.89 2.84 -1.88
CA VAL A 142 7.51 2.62 -1.43
C VAL A 142 7.37 1.14 -1.05
N VAL A 143 6.80 0.89 0.12
CA VAL A 143 6.47 -0.45 0.62
C VAL A 143 4.95 -0.62 0.57
N SER A 144 4.48 -1.71 -0.03
CA SER A 144 3.06 -2.02 -0.20
C SER A 144 2.77 -3.42 0.36
N LEU A 145 1.99 -3.46 1.44
CA LEU A 145 1.54 -4.70 2.08
C LEU A 145 0.10 -5.00 1.69
N SER A 146 -0.21 -6.26 1.35
CA SER A 146 -1.55 -6.68 0.95
C SER A 146 -2.20 -7.59 1.98
N LEU A 147 -3.48 -7.35 2.31
CA LEU A 147 -4.29 -8.16 3.21
C LEU A 147 -5.69 -8.39 2.60
N GLY A 148 -6.26 -9.57 2.81
CA GLY A 148 -7.62 -9.89 2.36
C GLY A 148 -7.66 -10.36 0.91
N ASP A 149 -8.68 -9.90 0.18
CA ASP A 149 -8.93 -10.35 -1.19
C ASP A 149 -7.76 -10.06 -2.13
N THR A 150 -7.47 -11.03 -2.98
CA THR A 150 -6.44 -10.97 -4.02
C THR A 150 -6.75 -9.86 -5.01
N CYS A 151 -5.74 -9.17 -5.53
CA CYS A 151 -5.93 -8.20 -6.61
C CYS A 151 -4.96 -8.43 -7.77
N VAL A 152 -5.38 -7.96 -8.94
CA VAL A 152 -4.44 -7.66 -10.03
C VAL A 152 -3.81 -6.31 -9.72
N PHE A 153 -2.51 -6.30 -9.45
CA PHE A 153 -1.70 -5.10 -9.34
C PHE A 153 -0.97 -4.85 -10.65
N ARG A 154 -1.26 -3.71 -11.29
CA ARG A 154 -0.63 -3.33 -12.54
C ARG A 154 0.56 -2.43 -12.25
N PHE A 155 1.76 -2.88 -12.59
CA PHE A 155 3.00 -2.14 -12.42
C PHE A 155 3.57 -1.69 -13.76
N GLY A 156 3.63 -0.39 -14.00
CA GLY A 156 4.05 0.23 -15.26
C GLY A 156 5.48 0.76 -15.25
N ASN A 157 5.71 1.80 -16.04
CA ASN A 157 6.98 2.50 -16.18
C ASN A 157 6.91 3.92 -15.59
N THR A 158 8.01 4.66 -15.61
CA THR A 158 8.10 6.02 -15.03
C THR A 158 7.67 7.14 -16.00
N GLU A 159 7.52 6.83 -17.28
CA GLU A 159 7.31 7.80 -18.35
C GLU A 159 5.81 8.05 -18.62
N THR A 160 5.02 6.98 -18.67
CA THR A 160 3.62 7.04 -19.11
C THR A 160 2.70 6.12 -18.30
N ARG A 161 1.41 6.50 -18.25
CA ARG A 161 0.33 5.67 -17.71
C ARG A 161 -0.03 4.48 -18.61
N ALA A 162 0.46 4.50 -19.85
CA ALA A 162 0.23 3.45 -20.84
C ALA A 162 1.24 2.30 -20.72
N ARG A 163 1.16 1.34 -21.65
CA ARG A 163 2.12 0.23 -21.76
C ARG A 163 3.56 0.74 -21.97
N PRO A 164 4.59 -0.06 -21.62
CA PRO A 164 4.50 -1.40 -21.03
C PRO A 164 4.13 -1.37 -19.54
N TYR A 165 3.42 -2.41 -19.11
CA TYR A 165 3.15 -2.73 -17.71
C TYR A 165 3.12 -4.25 -17.52
N THR A 166 3.43 -4.68 -16.30
CA THR A 166 3.33 -6.06 -15.83
C THR A 166 2.19 -6.15 -14.82
N ASP A 167 1.26 -7.07 -15.03
CA ASP A 167 0.22 -7.38 -14.06
C ASP A 167 0.74 -8.48 -13.12
N VAL A 168 0.66 -8.21 -11.81
CA VAL A 168 1.11 -9.10 -10.73
C VAL A 168 -0.08 -9.40 -9.84
N GLU A 169 -0.31 -10.68 -9.54
CA GLU A 169 -1.32 -11.07 -8.57
C GLU A 169 -0.77 -10.87 -7.15
N LEU A 170 -1.40 -10.00 -6.36
CA LEU A 170 -1.06 -9.78 -4.96
C LEU A 170 -2.13 -10.39 -4.08
N ARG A 171 -1.73 -11.36 -3.25
CA ARG A 171 -2.59 -12.07 -2.29
C ARG A 171 -2.40 -11.54 -0.88
N SER A 172 -3.27 -11.98 0.03
CA SER A 172 -3.12 -11.69 1.46
C SER A 172 -1.76 -12.17 1.97
N GLY A 173 -1.00 -11.26 2.58
CA GLY A 173 0.33 -11.50 3.12
C GLY A 173 1.48 -11.12 2.18
N ASP A 174 1.18 -10.79 0.92
CA ASP A 174 2.22 -10.41 -0.04
C ASP A 174 2.78 -9.01 0.24
N LEU A 175 4.08 -8.89 0.00
CA LEU A 175 4.83 -7.64 0.01
C LEU A 175 5.20 -7.25 -1.43
N PHE A 176 5.04 -5.98 -1.76
CA PHE A 176 5.59 -5.38 -2.97
C PHE A 176 6.37 -4.12 -2.61
N VAL A 177 7.62 -4.02 -3.06
CA VAL A 177 8.48 -2.84 -2.81
C VAL A 177 8.97 -2.29 -4.12
N PHE A 178 8.87 -0.98 -4.32
CA PHE A 178 9.45 -0.31 -5.48
C PHE A 178 10.19 0.97 -5.09
N GLY A 179 11.42 1.11 -5.56
CA GLY A 179 12.31 2.24 -5.30
C GLY A 179 13.32 2.42 -6.42
N GLY A 180 14.33 3.26 -6.19
CA GLY A 180 15.40 3.52 -7.17
C GLY A 180 14.82 3.88 -8.55
N PRO A 181 15.21 3.18 -9.64
CA PRO A 181 14.70 3.42 -11.00
C PRO A 181 13.18 3.36 -11.11
N SER A 182 12.54 2.56 -10.26
CA SER A 182 11.11 2.32 -10.26
C SER A 182 10.33 3.17 -9.26
N ARG A 183 10.98 4.06 -8.50
CA ARG A 183 10.35 4.84 -7.41
C ARG A 183 9.13 5.66 -7.85
N LEU A 184 9.14 6.15 -9.09
CA LEU A 184 8.07 6.97 -9.67
C LEU A 184 7.27 6.21 -10.75
N ALA A 185 7.31 4.88 -10.73
CA ALA A 185 6.59 4.06 -11.70
C ALA A 185 5.07 4.23 -11.52
N TYR A 186 4.37 4.37 -12.64
CA TYR A 186 2.92 4.35 -12.65
C TYR A 186 2.42 2.96 -12.27
N HIS A 187 1.45 2.88 -11.39
CA HIS A 187 0.86 1.63 -10.94
C HIS A 187 -0.62 1.78 -10.57
N GLY A 188 -1.33 0.67 -10.41
CA GLY A 188 -2.75 0.69 -10.07
C GLY A 188 -3.32 -0.68 -9.73
N VAL A 189 -4.59 -0.70 -9.36
CA VAL A 189 -5.35 -1.90 -9.03
C VAL A 189 -6.56 -1.96 -9.96
N PRO A 190 -6.43 -2.54 -11.16
CA PRO A 190 -7.55 -2.67 -12.10
C PRO A 190 -8.67 -3.59 -11.61
N ARG A 191 -8.39 -4.57 -10.73
CA ARG A 191 -9.36 -5.58 -10.31
C ARG A 191 -9.03 -6.14 -8.92
N VAL A 192 -10.07 -6.37 -8.12
CA VAL A 192 -10.06 -7.21 -6.91
C VAL A 192 -10.83 -8.50 -7.20
N HIS A 193 -10.36 -9.63 -6.65
CA HIS A 193 -10.98 -10.94 -6.75
C HIS A 193 -11.72 -11.25 -5.44
N PRO A 194 -13.04 -10.99 -5.36
CA PRO A 194 -13.78 -11.14 -4.11
C PRO A 194 -13.84 -12.59 -3.63
N GLY A 195 -13.81 -12.78 -2.31
CA GLY A 195 -13.94 -14.10 -1.69
C GLY A 195 -12.67 -14.94 -1.73
N THR A 196 -11.51 -14.30 -1.97
CA THR A 196 -10.20 -14.97 -1.99
C THR A 196 -9.38 -14.69 -0.73
N ALA A 197 -9.86 -13.82 0.17
CA ALA A 197 -9.26 -13.60 1.48
C ALA A 197 -9.16 -14.91 2.29
N PRO A 198 -8.06 -15.14 3.05
CA PRO A 198 -7.98 -16.24 3.99
C PRO A 198 -9.11 -16.16 5.03
N PRO A 199 -9.96 -17.20 5.19
CA PRO A 199 -11.11 -17.14 6.10
C PRO A 199 -10.72 -16.78 7.54
N GLU A 200 -9.57 -17.26 8.02
CA GLU A 200 -9.03 -17.02 9.35
C GLU A 200 -8.58 -15.56 9.60
N LEU A 201 -8.42 -14.76 8.54
CA LEU A 201 -8.13 -13.33 8.65
C LEU A 201 -9.40 -12.56 9.04
N GLY A 202 -10.58 -13.05 8.68
CA GLY A 202 -11.86 -12.41 9.01
C GLY A 202 -12.04 -11.02 8.39
N LEU A 203 -11.44 -10.79 7.21
CA LEU A 203 -11.60 -9.57 6.40
C LEU A 203 -12.41 -9.89 5.15
N THR A 204 -13.44 -9.09 4.88
CA THR A 204 -14.14 -9.07 3.58
C THR A 204 -13.66 -7.86 2.78
N GLY A 205 -13.25 -8.08 1.53
CA GLY A 205 -12.57 -7.07 0.72
C GLY A 205 -11.06 -7.12 0.90
N ARG A 206 -10.39 -6.09 0.39
CA ARG A 206 -8.93 -5.97 0.38
C ARG A 206 -8.48 -4.73 1.14
N LEU A 207 -7.41 -4.88 1.91
CA LEU A 207 -6.63 -3.78 2.46
C LEU A 207 -5.25 -3.73 1.82
N ASN A 208 -4.78 -2.51 1.60
CA ASN A 208 -3.41 -2.23 1.23
C ASN A 208 -2.83 -1.20 2.18
N ILE A 209 -1.69 -1.50 2.78
CA ILE A 209 -0.95 -0.57 3.63
C ILE A 209 0.29 -0.14 2.86
N THR A 210 0.31 1.11 2.44
CA THR A 210 1.43 1.70 1.68
C THR A 210 2.24 2.61 2.58
N LEU A 211 3.49 2.24 2.85
CA LEU A 211 4.41 3.01 3.67
C LEU A 211 5.31 3.86 2.77
N ARG A 212 5.48 5.13 3.16
CA ARG A 212 6.30 6.11 2.44
C ARG A 212 7.12 6.95 3.42
N VAL A 213 8.15 7.59 2.89
CA VAL A 213 8.97 8.58 3.59
C VAL A 213 8.64 9.94 2.98
N SER A 214 8.18 10.88 3.79
CA SER A 214 7.80 12.22 3.31
C SER A 214 9.01 13.03 2.85
N GLY A 215 10.11 12.98 3.61
CA GLY A 215 11.26 13.88 3.46
C GLY A 215 10.96 15.32 3.92
N LEU A 216 9.97 15.50 4.79
CA LEU A 216 9.55 16.78 5.38
C LEU A 216 10.19 17.05 6.73
#